data_AF-A0A930WGS7-F1
#
_entry.id   AF-A0A930WGS7-F1
#
_cell.length_a   1.000
_cell.length_b   1.000
_cell.length_c   1.000
_cell.angle_alpha   90.00
_cell.angle_beta   90.00
_cell.angle_gamma   90.00
#
_symmetry.space_group_name_H-M   'P 1'
#
loop_
_entity.id
_entity.type
_entity.pdbx_description
1 polymer ?
#
loop_
_entity_poly.entity_id
_entity_poly.type
_entity_poly.pdbx_seq_one_letter_code
_entity_poly.pdbx_strand_id
1 'polypeptide(L)'
;APTDSFNMRAAFSNALQTSGAMLAPEEAAEIADAYMESLKNASVETSVSNQGEGQATVEVTVTRFNMMAAREKATSLMRSRMKLNGTPEELRKTAVDATADAYRELQPMGMATFYVPVRYNEKTRIWDPADPVQFGFDLSRQTMGVE
;
A
#
# COMPACT_ATOMS: atom_id res chain seq x y z
N ALA A 1 25.51 0.41 4.99
CA ALA A 1 24.89 1.30 4.00
C ALA A 1 23.80 2.07 4.71
N PRO A 2 23.45 3.32 4.33
CA PRO A 2 22.15 3.83 4.70
C PRO A 2 21.14 2.81 4.18
N THR A 3 20.26 2.34 5.04
CA THR A 3 19.22 1.39 4.66
C THR A 3 18.43 2.06 3.54
N ASP A 4 18.45 1.50 2.32
CA ASP A 4 17.56 1.95 1.26
C ASP A 4 16.14 1.83 1.83
N SER A 5 15.59 2.96 2.26
CA SER A 5 14.31 2.99 2.97
C SER A 5 13.24 2.54 1.99
N PHE A 6 12.45 1.54 2.37
CA PHE A 6 11.34 1.05 1.56
C PHE A 6 10.42 2.21 1.18
N ASN A 7 10.32 2.50 -0.12
CA ASN A 7 9.43 3.52 -0.64
C ASN A 7 8.11 2.87 -1.05
N MET A 8 7.11 2.94 -0.16
CA MET A 8 5.81 2.31 -0.36
C MET A 8 5.11 2.81 -1.63
N ARG A 9 5.19 4.10 -1.94
CA ARG A 9 4.61 4.68 -3.17
C ARG A 9 5.25 4.07 -4.42
N ALA A 10 6.58 3.98 -4.46
CA ALA A 10 7.31 3.40 -5.59
C ALA A 10 7.03 1.90 -5.72
N ALA A 11 7.02 1.16 -4.61
CA ALA A 11 6.70 -0.26 -4.60
C ALA A 11 5.28 -0.52 -5.12
N PHE A 12 4.30 0.28 -4.69
CA PHE A 12 2.92 0.16 -5.13
C PHE A 12 2.75 0.53 -6.62
N SER A 13 3.35 1.62 -7.08
CA SER A 13 3.35 2.00 -8.50
C SER A 13 3.96 0.90 -9.39
N ASN A 14 5.07 0.30 -8.96
CA ASN A 14 5.71 -0.81 -9.67
C ASN A 14 4.83 -2.07 -9.67
N ALA A 15 4.13 -2.35 -8.56
CA ALA A 15 3.18 -3.45 -8.49
C ALA A 15 2.01 -3.26 -9.47
N LEU A 16 1.48 -2.03 -9.61
CA LEU A 16 0.46 -1.74 -10.61
C LEU A 16 0.95 -1.99 -12.04
N GLN A 17 2.17 -1.54 -12.36
CA GLN A 17 2.76 -1.74 -13.69
C GLN A 17 3.03 -3.21 -14.02
N THR A 18 3.34 -4.04 -13.02
CA THR A 18 3.60 -5.47 -13.19
C THR A 18 2.35 -6.36 -13.08
N SER A 19 1.24 -5.81 -12.57
CA SER A 19 -0.05 -6.52 -12.43
C SER A 19 -0.77 -6.85 -13.75
N GLY A 20 -0.20 -6.45 -14.89
CA GLY A 20 -0.79 -6.60 -16.22
C GLY A 20 -1.77 -5.48 -16.59
N ALA A 21 -1.95 -4.49 -15.72
CA ALA A 21 -2.64 -3.25 -16.08
C ALA A 21 -1.75 -2.46 -17.06
N MET A 22 -2.22 -2.23 -18.29
CA MET A 22 -1.54 -1.36 -19.26
C MET A 22 -1.73 0.11 -18.88
N LEU A 23 -1.05 0.53 -17.80
CA LEU A 23 -1.03 1.90 -17.32
C LEU A 23 0.23 2.61 -17.77
N ALA A 24 0.10 3.87 -18.19
CA ALA A 24 1.25 4.75 -18.32
C ALA A 24 1.88 5.01 -16.93
N PRO A 25 3.18 5.34 -16.84
CA PRO A 25 3.84 5.62 -15.56
C PRO A 25 3.12 6.69 -14.73
N GLU A 26 2.62 7.73 -15.37
CA GLU A 26 1.91 8.84 -14.74
C GLU A 26 0.54 8.39 -14.18
N GLU A 27 -0.15 7.50 -14.90
CA GLU A 27 -1.44 6.93 -14.47
C GLU A 27 -1.24 6.00 -13.25
N ALA A 28 -0.19 5.19 -13.24
CA ALA A 28 0.18 4.37 -12.10
C ALA A 28 0.57 5.23 -10.88
N ALA A 29 1.29 6.32 -11.12
CA ALA A 29 1.66 7.27 -10.08
C ALA A 29 0.44 7.96 -9.45
N GLU A 30 -0.55 8.35 -10.25
CA GLU A 30 -1.80 8.96 -9.76
C GLU A 30 -2.57 8.01 -8.83
N ILE A 31 -2.70 6.74 -9.21
CA ILE A 31 -3.37 5.74 -8.36
C ILE A 31 -2.55 5.47 -7.09
N ALA A 32 -1.21 5.46 -7.21
CA ALA A 32 -0.33 5.35 -6.04
C ALA A 32 -0.48 6.53 -5.08
N ASP A 33 -0.59 7.76 -5.58
CA ASP A 33 -0.82 8.95 -4.75
C ASP A 33 -2.17 8.88 -4.03
N ALA A 34 -3.23 8.47 -4.73
CA ALA A 34 -4.54 8.21 -4.12
C ALA A 34 -4.49 7.14 -3.02
N TYR A 35 -3.73 6.06 -3.23
CA TYR A 35 -3.49 5.06 -2.19
C TYR A 35 -2.77 5.68 -0.98
N MET A 36 -1.69 6.44 -1.18
CA MET A 36 -0.96 7.11 -0.10
C MET A 36 -1.83 8.10 0.67
N GLU A 37 -2.77 8.79 0.01
CA GLU A 37 -3.75 9.65 0.67
C GLU A 37 -4.64 8.87 1.63
N SER A 38 -5.09 7.68 1.23
CA SER A 38 -5.92 6.82 2.09
C SER A 38 -5.18 6.33 3.34
N LEU A 39 -3.88 6.08 3.23
CA LEU A 39 -3.03 5.64 4.34
C LEU A 39 -2.93 6.69 5.46
N LYS A 40 -3.24 7.97 5.20
CA LYS A 40 -3.31 9.00 6.25
C LYS A 40 -4.36 8.68 7.31
N ASN A 41 -5.35 7.86 6.97
CA ASN A 41 -6.41 7.41 7.89
C ASN A 41 -6.12 6.02 8.49
N ALA A 42 -4.98 5.39 8.16
CA ALA A 42 -4.59 4.12 8.74
C ALA A 42 -4.02 4.32 10.16
N SER A 43 -4.37 3.41 11.06
CA SER A 43 -3.74 3.27 12.37
C SER A 43 -2.60 2.26 12.30
N VAL A 44 -1.51 2.56 13.00
CA VAL A 44 -0.38 1.65 13.23
C VAL A 44 -0.12 1.61 14.72
N GLU A 45 -0.11 0.41 15.29
CA GLU A 45 0.24 0.15 16.67
C GLU A 45 1.42 -0.81 16.71
N THR A 46 2.38 -0.57 17.61
CA THR A 46 3.56 -1.42 17.76
C THR A 46 3.79 -1.76 19.22
N SER A 47 4.19 -3.01 19.48
CA SER A 47 4.59 -3.46 20.80
C SER A 47 5.80 -4.39 20.70
N VAL A 48 6.62 -4.44 21.75
CA VAL A 48 7.76 -5.37 21.79
C VAL A 48 7.25 -6.71 22.31
N SER A 49 7.30 -7.74 21.46
CA SER A 49 6.85 -9.10 21.80
C SER A 49 7.96 -9.94 22.44
N ASN A 50 9.22 -9.71 22.05
CA ASN A 50 10.40 -10.37 22.62
C ASN A 50 11.65 -9.49 22.43
N GLN A 51 12.58 -9.47 23.39
CA GLN A 51 13.84 -8.74 23.30
C GLN A 51 14.99 -9.57 23.90
N GLY A 52 16.06 -9.74 23.11
CA GLY A 52 17.35 -10.31 23.51
C GLY A 52 18.50 -9.37 23.18
N GLU A 53 19.75 -9.84 23.37
CA GLU A 53 20.94 -9.03 23.05
C GLU A 53 21.02 -8.74 21.54
N GLY A 54 20.83 -7.47 21.17
CA GLY A 54 20.95 -6.98 19.79
C GLY A 54 19.82 -7.40 18.84
N GLN A 55 18.84 -8.17 19.30
CA GLN A 55 17.69 -8.64 18.51
C GLN A 55 16.39 -8.49 19.29
N ALA A 56 15.32 -8.13 18.60
CA ALA A 56 13.98 -8.09 19.17
C ALA A 56 12.94 -8.49 18.11
N THR A 57 11.72 -8.76 18.56
CA THR A 57 10.57 -8.95 17.67
C THR A 57 9.52 -7.91 18.04
N VAL A 58 9.16 -7.08 17.07
CA VAL A 58 8.11 -6.08 17.21
C VAL A 58 6.82 -6.67 16.65
N GLU A 59 5.78 -6.71 17.45
CA GLU A 59 4.42 -6.95 16.97
C GLU A 59 3.91 -5.63 16.38
N VAL A 60 3.43 -5.69 15.14
CA VAL A 60 2.90 -4.55 14.40
C VAL A 60 1.45 -4.84 14.05
N THR A 61 0.54 -3.99 14.49
CA THR A 61 -0.87 -4.05 14.16
C THR A 61 -1.23 -2.86 13.29
N VAL A 62 -1.75 -3.12 12.08
CA VAL A 62 -2.09 -2.08 11.09
C VAL A 62 -3.54 -2.17 10.65
N THR A 63 -4.09 -1.04 10.20
CA THR A 63 -5.37 -1.04 9.48
C THR A 63 -5.30 -1.89 8.23
N ARG A 64 -6.28 -2.77 8.06
CA ARG A 64 -6.53 -3.51 6.83
C ARG A 64 -7.66 -2.83 6.05
N PHE A 65 -7.44 -2.58 4.77
CA PHE A 65 -8.42 -1.95 3.90
C PHE A 65 -9.25 -2.95 3.10
N ASN A 66 -10.49 -2.58 2.79
CA ASN A 66 -11.40 -3.36 1.97
C ASN A 66 -11.11 -3.16 0.47
N MET A 67 -10.14 -3.89 -0.07
CA MET A 67 -9.78 -3.78 -1.50
C MET A 67 -10.89 -4.27 -2.44
N MET A 68 -11.74 -5.19 -1.99
CA MET A 68 -12.89 -5.67 -2.76
C MET A 68 -13.93 -4.56 -2.92
N ALA A 69 -14.28 -3.86 -1.83
CA ALA A 69 -15.19 -2.71 -1.90
C ALA A 69 -14.62 -1.57 -2.75
N ALA A 70 -13.31 -1.33 -2.69
CA ALA A 70 -12.65 -0.35 -3.55
C ALA A 70 -12.77 -0.74 -5.04
N ARG A 71 -12.57 -2.02 -5.38
CA ARG A 71 -12.73 -2.51 -6.75
C ARG A 71 -14.17 -2.37 -7.26
N GLU A 72 -15.15 -2.70 -6.43
CA GLU A 72 -16.58 -2.54 -6.75
C GLU A 72 -16.92 -1.06 -6.98
N LYS A 73 -16.43 -0.19 -6.09
CA LYS A 73 -16.61 1.25 -6.21
C LYS A 73 -15.96 1.82 -7.47
N ALA A 74 -14.72 1.44 -7.77
CA ALA A 74 -14.02 1.86 -8.99
C ALA A 74 -14.83 1.44 -10.24
N THR A 75 -15.36 0.22 -10.25
CA THR A 75 -16.19 -0.30 -11.34
C THR A 75 -17.49 0.51 -11.48
N SER A 76 -18.14 0.83 -10.37
CA SER A 76 -19.36 1.63 -10.34
C SER A 76 -19.12 3.05 -10.86
N LEU A 77 -18.07 3.71 -10.36
CA LEU A 77 -17.64 5.04 -10.79
C LEU A 77 -17.31 5.04 -12.29
N MET A 78 -16.55 4.07 -12.77
CA MET A 78 -16.21 3.94 -14.18
C MET A 78 -17.49 3.84 -15.03
N ARG A 79 -18.43 2.94 -14.70
CA ARG A 79 -19.70 2.81 -15.45
C ARG A 79 -20.50 4.11 -15.45
N SER A 80 -20.56 4.82 -14.31
CA SER A 80 -21.33 6.06 -14.19
C SER A 80 -20.74 7.22 -15.01
N ARG A 81 -19.42 7.21 -15.22
CA ARG A 81 -18.66 8.27 -15.92
C ARG A 81 -18.37 7.94 -17.38
N MET A 82 -18.54 6.68 -17.78
CA MET A 82 -18.19 6.19 -19.11
C MET A 82 -19.04 6.86 -20.19
N LYS A 83 -18.37 7.54 -21.12
CA LYS A 83 -19.01 8.07 -22.33
C LYS A 83 -19.05 6.98 -23.40
N LEU A 84 -20.25 6.64 -23.89
CA LEU A 84 -20.45 5.61 -24.91
C LEU A 84 -19.68 5.87 -26.23
N ASN A 85 -19.41 7.15 -26.54
CA ASN A 85 -18.67 7.58 -27.73
C ASN A 85 -17.30 8.19 -27.38
N GLY A 86 -16.76 7.89 -26.20
CA GLY A 86 -15.45 8.39 -25.78
C GLY A 86 -14.33 7.80 -26.62
N THR A 87 -13.29 8.61 -26.87
CA THR A 87 -12.04 8.12 -27.45
C THR A 87 -11.37 7.12 -26.49
N PRO A 88 -10.49 6.21 -26.97
CA PRO A 88 -9.76 5.29 -26.10
C PRO A 88 -9.00 5.99 -24.96
N GLU A 89 -8.48 7.20 -25.21
CA GLU A 89 -7.80 8.00 -24.21
C GLU A 89 -8.74 8.54 -23.13
N GLU A 90 -9.90 9.07 -23.51
CA GLU A 90 -10.91 9.49 -22.55
C GLU A 90 -11.42 8.33 -21.69
N LEU A 91 -11.61 7.15 -22.30
CA LEU A 91 -12.04 5.95 -21.60
C LEU A 91 -10.98 5.47 -20.60
N ARG A 92 -9.71 5.46 -21.00
CA ARG A 92 -8.59 5.12 -20.12
C ARG A 92 -8.46 6.12 -18.97
N LYS A 93 -8.50 7.42 -19.26
CA LYS A 93 -8.51 8.46 -18.22
C LYS A 93 -9.67 8.26 -17.24
N THR A 94 -10.87 7.98 -17.74
CA THR A 94 -12.03 7.71 -16.90
C THR A 94 -11.80 6.51 -15.97
N ALA A 95 -11.15 5.45 -16.45
CA ALA A 95 -10.81 4.29 -15.63
C ALA A 95 -9.77 4.61 -14.55
N VAL A 96 -8.74 5.39 -14.88
CA VAL A 96 -7.72 5.86 -13.93
C VAL A 96 -8.35 6.74 -12.85
N ASP A 97 -9.09 7.78 -13.25
CA ASP A 97 -9.75 8.71 -12.33
C ASP A 97 -10.74 7.96 -11.40
N ALA A 98 -11.51 7.01 -11.93
CA ALA A 98 -12.43 6.19 -11.15
C ALA A 98 -11.71 5.28 -10.14
N THR A 99 -10.54 4.73 -10.52
CA THR A 99 -9.73 3.90 -9.63
C THR A 99 -9.08 4.75 -8.54
N ALA A 100 -8.49 5.89 -8.91
CA ALA A 100 -7.91 6.84 -7.96
C ALA A 100 -8.94 7.29 -6.92
N ASP A 101 -10.14 7.69 -7.34
CA ASP A 101 -11.21 8.09 -6.40
C ASP A 101 -11.66 6.96 -5.48
N ALA A 102 -11.76 5.74 -5.98
CA ALA A 102 -12.08 4.60 -5.15
C ALA A 102 -10.99 4.33 -4.09
N TYR A 103 -9.73 4.56 -4.44
CA TYR A 103 -8.59 4.41 -3.53
C TYR A 103 -8.53 5.52 -2.48
N ARG A 104 -8.79 6.78 -2.84
CA ARG A 104 -8.85 7.91 -1.88
C ARG A 104 -9.84 7.66 -0.74
N GLU A 105 -10.93 6.95 -1.04
CA GLU A 105 -11.99 6.64 -0.09
C GLU A 105 -11.95 5.18 0.42
N LEU A 106 -10.77 4.55 0.42
CA LEU A 106 -10.58 3.20 0.95
C LEU A 106 -11.14 3.07 2.37
N GLN A 107 -12.04 2.12 2.52
CA GLN A 107 -12.69 1.84 3.81
C GLN A 107 -11.86 0.82 4.60
N PRO A 108 -11.62 1.04 5.89
CA PRO A 108 -11.04 0.02 6.75
C PRO A 108 -12.02 -1.17 6.88
N MET A 109 -11.51 -2.39 6.87
CA MET A 109 -12.27 -3.62 7.15
C MET A 109 -11.90 -4.27 8.48
N GLY A 110 -10.85 -3.78 9.14
CA GLY A 110 -10.38 -4.31 10.41
C GLY A 110 -8.91 -4.01 10.62
N MET A 111 -8.27 -4.80 11.49
CA MET A 111 -6.86 -4.71 11.83
C MET A 111 -6.16 -6.02 11.45
N ALA A 112 -4.88 -5.94 11.11
CA ALA A 112 -4.01 -7.08 10.84
C ALA A 112 -2.74 -6.97 11.69
N THR A 113 -2.37 -8.06 12.35
CA THR A 113 -1.19 -8.13 13.22
C THR A 113 -0.15 -9.05 12.62
N PHE A 114 1.12 -8.63 12.61
CA PHE A 114 2.25 -9.41 12.14
C PHE A 114 3.50 -9.10 12.98
N TYR A 115 4.50 -9.98 12.90
CA TYR A 115 5.71 -9.91 13.72
C TYR A 115 6.92 -9.58 12.86
N VAL A 116 7.65 -8.55 13.27
CA VAL A 116 8.81 -8.03 12.56
C VAL A 116 10.05 -8.28 13.39
N PRO A 117 10.97 -9.16 12.95
CA PRO A 117 12.28 -9.27 13.56
C PRO A 117 13.04 -7.97 13.33
N VAL A 118 13.61 -7.40 14.39
CA VAL A 118 14.41 -6.18 14.35
C VAL A 118 15.79 -6.43 14.96
N ARG A 119 16.78 -5.67 14.51
CA ARG A 119 18.16 -5.71 15.01
C ARG A 119 18.57 -4.33 15.47
N TYR A 120 19.28 -4.26 16.59
CA TYR A 120 19.82 -3.00 17.07
C TYR A 120 21.03 -2.60 16.23
N ASN A 121 20.99 -1.39 15.67
CA ASN A 121 22.08 -0.84 14.90
C ASN A 121 22.91 0.09 15.79
N GLU A 122 24.09 -0.35 16.20
CA GLU A 122 24.95 0.42 17.12
C GLU A 122 25.39 1.77 16.55
N LYS A 123 25.52 1.88 15.22
CA LYS A 123 25.99 3.09 14.56
C LYS A 123 24.94 4.19 14.58
N THR A 124 23.70 3.84 14.28
CA THR A 124 22.56 4.77 14.21
C THR A 124 21.78 4.83 15.52
N ARG A 125 22.01 3.89 16.44
CA ARG A 125 21.33 3.72 17.74
C ARG A 125 19.82 3.55 17.62
N ILE A 126 19.37 2.96 16.51
CA ILE A 126 17.97 2.63 16.27
C ILE A 126 17.80 1.13 16.03
N TRP A 127 16.57 0.65 16.17
CA TRP A 127 16.19 -0.71 15.80
C TRP A 127 15.71 -0.72 14.36
N ASP A 128 16.42 -1.44 13.51
CA ASP A 128 16.08 -1.60 12.10
C ASP A 128 15.36 -2.96 11.89
N PRO A 129 14.38 -3.07 10.98
CA PRO A 129 13.93 -4.37 10.51
C PRO A 129 15.11 -5.23 10.06
N ALA A 130 15.14 -6.49 10.50
CA ALA A 130 16.20 -7.43 10.15
C ALA A 130 16.29 -7.66 8.63
N ASP A 131 15.16 -7.51 7.94
CA ASP A 131 15.02 -7.46 6.49
C ASP A 131 14.02 -6.34 6.12
N PRO A 132 14.51 -5.14 5.73
CA PRO A 132 13.66 -4.00 5.38
C PRO A 132 12.79 -4.23 4.13
N VAL A 133 13.25 -5.07 3.20
CA VAL A 133 12.51 -5.36 1.96
C VAL A 133 11.34 -6.27 2.28
N GLN A 134 11.59 -7.36 3.00
CA GLN A 134 10.53 -8.27 3.46
C GLN A 134 9.52 -7.54 4.35
N PHE A 135 9.99 -6.69 5.27
CA PHE A 135 9.12 -5.86 6.09
C PHE A 135 8.18 -4.98 5.26
N GLY A 136 8.70 -4.32 4.22
CA GLY A 136 7.89 -3.51 3.32
C GLY A 136 6.82 -4.31 2.57
N PHE A 137 7.17 -5.50 2.10
CA PHE A 137 6.22 -6.42 1.46
C PHE A 137 5.14 -6.89 2.43
N ASP A 138 5.53 -7.34 3.62
CA ASP A 138 4.58 -7.80 4.64
C ASP A 138 3.65 -6.68 5.06
N LEU A 139 4.18 -5.47 5.32
CA LEU A 139 3.37 -4.31 5.65
C LEU A 139 2.33 -4.02 4.55
N SER A 140 2.76 -3.96 3.29
CA SER A 140 1.84 -3.73 2.16
C SER A 140 0.81 -4.84 2.01
N ARG A 141 1.21 -6.10 2.23
CA ARG A 141 0.32 -7.27 2.16
C ARG A 141 -0.74 -7.21 3.25
N GLN A 142 -0.35 -6.90 4.47
CA GLN A 142 -1.26 -6.83 5.61
C GLN A 142 -2.25 -5.67 5.48
N THR A 143 -1.81 -4.50 4.99
CA THR A 143 -2.72 -3.36 4.77
C THR A 143 -3.70 -3.59 3.63
N MET A 144 -3.26 -4.22 2.54
CA MET A 144 -4.11 -4.50 1.37
C MET A 144 -4.93 -5.78 1.52
N GLY A 145 -4.58 -6.67 2.44
CA GLY A 145 -5.32 -7.91 2.67
C GLY A 145 -5.28 -8.91 1.52
N VAL A 146 -4.23 -8.87 0.69
CA VAL A 146 -3.97 -9.83 -0.40
C VAL A 146 -3.22 -11.04 0.14
N GLU A 147 -3.69 -12.25 -0.20
CA GLU A 147 -2.98 -13.51 0.11
C GLU A 147 -1.90 -13.81 -0.92
#